data_AF-A0A3D5WDZ9-F1
#
_entry.id   AF-A0A3D5WDZ9-F1
#
_cell.length_a   1.000
_cell.length_b   1.000
_cell.length_c   1.000
_cell.angle_alpha   90.00
_cell.angle_beta   90.00
_cell.angle_gamma   90.00
#
_symmetry.space_group_name_H-M   'P 1'
#
loop_
_entity.id
_entity.type
_entity.pdbx_description
1 polymer ?
#
loop_
_entity_poly.entity_id
_entity_poly.type
_entity_poly.pdbx_seq_one_letter_code
_entity_poly.pdbx_strand_id
1 'polypeptide(L)' 'MNRERRKALGNVFFDVAKYLLTTTAIGSFVVKDVNLVASAIAAVASFALIAIAYYITPQDKEK' A
#
# COMPACT_ATOMS: atom_id res chain seq x y z
N MET A 1 -10.86 -14.22 -12.92
CA MET A 1 -10.51 -12.80 -13.20
C MET A 1 -9.37 -12.79 -14.21
N ASN A 2 -9.46 -12.04 -15.31
CA ASN A 2 -8.42 -11.98 -16.35
C ASN A 2 -7.06 -11.58 -15.72
N ARG A 3 -5.93 -12.18 -16.16
CA ARG A 3 -4.57 -11.89 -15.67
C ARG A 3 -4.28 -10.39 -15.68
N GLU A 4 -4.67 -9.70 -16.75
CA GLU A 4 -4.51 -8.25 -16.86
C GLU A 4 -5.30 -7.47 -15.80
N ARG A 5 -6.52 -7.91 -15.50
CA ARG A 5 -7.35 -7.30 -14.44
C ARG A 5 -6.73 -7.50 -13.07
N ARG A 6 -6.21 -8.70 -12.78
CA ARG A 6 -5.48 -8.97 -11.52
C ARG A 6 -4.24 -8.10 -11.40
N LYS A 7 -3.45 -7.96 -12.47
CA LYS A 7 -2.25 -7.12 -12.51
C LYS A 7 -2.59 -5.64 -12.29
N ALA A 8 -3.61 -5.13 -12.97
CA ALA A 8 -4.08 -3.75 -12.79
C ALA A 8 -4.55 -3.51 -11.35
N LEU A 9 -5.34 -4.44 -10.79
CA LEU A 9 -5.83 -4.33 -9.41
C LEU A 9 -4.68 -4.37 -8.40
N GLY A 10 -3.71 -5.28 -8.58
CA GLY A 10 -2.52 -5.37 -7.74
C GLY A 10 -1.69 -4.07 -7.77
N ASN A 11 -1.49 -3.49 -8.95
CA ASN A 11 -0.79 -2.20 -9.08
C ASN A 11 -1.52 -1.07 -8.32
N VAL A 12 -2.85 -1.01 -8.40
CA VAL A 12 -3.63 -0.03 -7.63
C VAL A 12 -3.40 -0.19 -6.13
N PHE A 13 -3.42 -1.42 -5.60
CA PHE A 13 -3.15 -1.65 -4.18
C PHE A 13 -1.73 -1.25 -3.77
N PHE A 14 -0.72 -1.54 -4.60
CA PHE A 14 0.65 -1.08 -4.39
C PHE A 14 0.75 0.46 -4.37
N ASP A 15 0.10 1.13 -5.32
CA ASP A 15 0.10 2.59 -5.41
C ASP A 15 -0.57 3.22 -4.18
N VAL A 16 -1.74 2.72 -3.76
CA VAL A 16 -2.43 3.19 -2.56
C VAL A 16 -1.57 2.99 -1.32
N ALA A 17 -0.94 1.82 -1.16
CA ALA A 17 -0.05 1.56 -0.05
C ALA A 17 1.13 2.53 0.01
N LYS A 18 1.75 2.78 -1.16
CA LYS A 18 2.87 3.71 -1.31
C LYS A 18 2.45 5.14 -0.99
N TYR A 19 1.31 5.61 -1.51
CA TYR A 19 0.82 6.96 -1.24
C TYR A 19 0.44 7.15 0.22
N LEU A 20 -0.18 6.17 0.86
CA LEU A 20 -0.46 6.21 2.30
C LEU A 20 0.84 6.35 3.10
N LEU A 21 1.82 5.48 2.84
CA LEU A 21 3.09 5.48 3.57
C LEU A 21 3.89 6.77 3.33
N THR A 22 3.91 7.25 2.09
CA THR A 22 4.59 8.51 1.71
C THR A 22 3.91 9.71 2.35
N THR A 23 2.57 9.78 2.34
CA THR A 23 1.82 10.89 2.92
C THR A 23 1.99 10.93 4.44
N THR A 24 1.97 9.77 5.11
CA THR A 24 2.26 9.67 6.55
C THR A 24 3.69 10.07 6.86
N ALA A 25 4.67 9.61 6.07
CA ALA A 25 6.08 9.93 6.28
C ALA A 25 6.38 11.42 6.03
N ILE A 26 5.85 12.02 4.97
CA ILE A 26 6.04 13.46 4.73
C ILE A 26 5.27 14.29 5.76
N GLY A 27 4.03 13.89 6.05
CA GLY A 27 3.19 14.55 7.05
C GLY A 27 3.86 14.62 8.42
N SER A 28 4.58 13.58 8.84
CA SER A 28 5.28 13.58 10.12
C SER A 28 6.42 14.61 10.20
N PHE A 29 6.98 15.05 9.08
CA PHE A 29 7.96 16.15 9.04
C PHE A 29 7.33 17.54 8.98
N VAL A 30 6.09 17.65 8.50
CA VAL A 30 5.39 18.93 8.31
C VAL A 30 4.59 19.34 9.55
N VAL A 31 4.02 18.38 10.27
CA VAL A 31 3.17 18.65 11.44
C VAL A 31 4.01 18.78 12.70
N LYS A 32 3.73 19.80 13.53
CA LYS A 32 4.43 20.02 14.81
C LYS A 32 4.28 18.85 15.79
N ASP A 33 3.08 18.27 15.85
CA ASP A 33 2.75 17.17 16.74
C ASP A 33 2.28 15.96 15.93
N VAL A 34 3.10 14.92 15.91
CA VAL A 34 2.79 13.67 15.21
C VAL A 34 1.96 12.78 16.13
N ASN A 35 0.75 12.44 15.69
CA ASN A 35 -0.03 11.41 16.35
C ASN A 35 0.59 10.03 16.03
N LEU A 36 1.32 9.48 17.01
CA LEU A 36 2.01 8.20 16.90
C LEU A 36 1.05 7.03 16.65
N VAL A 37 -0.16 7.08 17.22
CA VAL A 37 -1.18 6.03 17.03
C VAL A 37 -1.68 6.06 15.58
N ALA A 38 -2.01 7.23 15.05
CA ALA A 38 -2.42 7.37 13.65
C ALA A 38 -1.31 6.93 12.68
N SER A 39 -0.06 7.26 12.99
CA SER A 39 1.11 6.86 12.19
C SER A 39 1.33 5.36 12.20
N ALA A 40 1.19 4.71 13.36
CA ALA A 40 1.27 3.26 13.48
C ALA A 40 0.15 2.55 12.72
N ILE A 41 -1.08 3.05 12.81
CA ILE A 41 -2.23 2.51 12.04
C ILE A 41 -1.97 2.65 10.54
N ALA A 42 -1.50 3.80 10.08
CA ALA A 42 -1.19 4.03 8.68
C ALA A 42 -0.09 3.09 8.18
N ALA A 43 0.97 2.87 8.98
CA ALA A 43 2.02 1.92 8.65
C ALA A 43 1.46 0.48 8.51
N VAL A 44 0.70 0.01 9.50
CA VAL A 44 0.08 -1.33 9.48
C VAL A 44 -0.86 -1.48 8.28
N ALA A 45 -1.68 -0.47 7.98
CA ALA A 45 -2.58 -0.48 6.84
C ALA A 45 -1.81 -0.53 5.50
N SER A 46 -0.71 0.22 5.36
CA SER A 46 0.15 0.14 4.17
C SER A 46 0.74 -1.26 3.98
N PHE A 47 1.23 -1.91 5.03
CA PHE A 47 1.74 -3.28 4.94
C PHE A 47 0.64 -4.29 4.59
N ALA A 48 -0.56 -4.13 5.14
CA ALA A 48 -1.70 -4.98 4.79
C ALA A 48 -2.09 -4.82 3.30
N LEU A 49 -2.10 -3.58 2.78
CA LEU A 49 -2.36 -3.31 1.36
C LEU A 49 -1.28 -3.92 0.46
N ILE A 50 -0.01 -3.86 0.85
CA ILE A 50 1.09 -4.52 0.13
C ILE A 50 0.89 -6.05 0.11
N ALA A 51 0.51 -6.66 1.23
CA ALA A 51 0.27 -8.09 1.30
C ALA A 51 -0.90 -8.51 0.37
N ILE A 52 -1.98 -7.72 0.35
CA ILE A 52 -3.12 -7.92 -0.56
C ILE A 52 -2.67 -7.76 -2.02
N ALA A 53 -1.91 -6.71 -2.32
CA ALA A 53 -1.39 -6.46 -3.66
C ALA A 53 -0.53 -7.64 -4.17
N TYR A 54 0.34 -8.16 -3.30
CA TYR A 54 1.19 -9.30 -3.61
C TYR A 54 0.38 -10.58 -3.88
N TYR A 55 -0.67 -10.83 -3.09
CA TYR A 55 -1.53 -11.99 -3.28
C TYR A 55 -2.38 -11.91 -4.57
N ILE A 56 -2.84 -10.72 -4.94
CA ILE A 56 -3.68 -10.51 -6.12
C ILE A 56 -2.86 -10.52 -7.41
N THR A 57 -1.66 -9.92 -7.39
CA THR A 57 -0.79 -9.78 -8.57
C THR A 57 -0.39 -11.16 -9.08
N PRO A 58 -0.68 -11.49 -10.36
CA PRO A 58 -0.31 -12.78 -10.92
C PRO A 58 1.21 -12.87 -11.01
N GLN A 59 1.77 -13.97 -10.49
CA GLN A 59 3.21 -14.21 -10.60
C GLN A 59 3.57 -14.61 -12.03
N ASP A 60 4.74 -14.20 -12.52
CA ASP A 60 5.17 -14.48 -13.90
C ASP A 60 5.25 -15.97 -14.24
N LYS A 61 5.18 -16.86 -13.23
CA LYS A 61 5.14 -18.32 -13.39
C LYS A 61 3.75 -18.88 -13.70
N GLU A 62 2.67 -18.11 -13.57
CA GLU A 62 1.34 -18.49 -14.06
C GLU A 62 1.37 -18.40 -15.60
N LYS A 63 1.66 -19.52 -16.28
CA LYS A 63 1.46 -19.69 -17.72
C LYS A 63 -0.02 -19.90 -18.02
#